data_AF-A0A515DAP0-F1
#
_entry.id   AF-A0A515DAP0-F1
#
_cell.length_a   1.000
_cell.length_b   1.000
_cell.length_c   1.000
_cell.angle_alpha   90.00
_cell.angle_beta   90.00
_cell.angle_gamma   90.00
#
_symmetry.space_group_name_H-M   'P 1'
#
loop_
_entity.id
_entity.type
_entity.pdbx_description
1 polymer ?
#
loop_
_entity_poly.entity_id
_entity_poly.type
_entity_poly.pdbx_seq_one_letter_code
_entity_poly.pdbx_strand_id
1 'polypeptide(L)'
;MGSSIALRVYFRQKEYELVKQRYLEGGVDVVAAEIESVLGVVSHNWARCLQVCKSFRDTAENFDIKELERGFLDLDNSKFQQIAHLRISSLLQSQVVWNTFQSAMAYASSANAMITKEMPEAMRLRCTTGRIAVSHGSMADTMLVNLQELHNDGFRYTPLIRELHALSRMLEAEKLKLKAVAQFSTRPEVQHLIERLRTAFPDQENYS
;
A
#
# COMPACT_ATOMS: atom_id res chain seq x y z
N MET A 1 -3.07 -50.99 -13.43
CA MET A 1 -4.03 -49.87 -13.39
C MET A 1 -3.78 -48.88 -12.23
N GLY A 2 -3.16 -49.27 -11.10
CA GLY A 2 -2.88 -48.34 -9.99
C GLY A 2 -1.82 -47.25 -10.28
N SER A 3 -0.80 -47.55 -11.09
CA SER A 3 0.28 -46.61 -11.42
C SER A 3 -0.19 -45.41 -12.26
N SER A 4 -1.12 -45.61 -13.19
CA SER A 4 -1.66 -44.54 -14.05
C SER A 4 -2.59 -43.59 -13.28
N ILE A 5 -3.31 -44.09 -12.27
CA ILE A 5 -4.14 -43.27 -11.38
C ILE A 5 -3.25 -42.43 -10.46
N ALA A 6 -2.24 -43.04 -9.84
CA ALA A 6 -1.27 -42.34 -8.99
C ALA A 6 -0.54 -41.23 -9.77
N LEU A 7 -0.12 -41.50 -11.01
CA LEU A 7 0.54 -40.52 -11.87
C LEU A 7 -0.38 -39.33 -12.22
N ARG A 8 -1.66 -39.58 -12.50
CA ARG A 8 -2.65 -38.51 -12.77
C ARG A 8 -2.91 -37.64 -11.54
N VAL A 9 -3.03 -38.25 -10.36
CA VAL A 9 -3.22 -37.53 -9.10
C VAL A 9 -1.99 -36.67 -8.81
N TYR A 10 -0.79 -37.21 -9.00
CA TYR A 10 0.47 -36.48 -8.85
C TYR A 10 0.55 -35.26 -9.77
N PHE A 11 0.30 -35.43 -11.07
CA PHE A 11 0.33 -34.29 -12.01
C PHE A 11 -0.71 -33.23 -11.69
N ARG A 12 -1.92 -33.64 -11.27
CA ARG A 12 -2.96 -32.70 -10.85
C ARG A 12 -2.55 -31.92 -9.59
N GLN A 13 -1.90 -32.56 -8.63
CA GLN A 13 -1.37 -31.88 -7.45
C GLN A 13 -0.27 -30.90 -7.86
N LYS A 14 0.70 -31.33 -8.67
CA LYS A 14 1.78 -30.46 -9.16
C LYS A 14 1.28 -29.26 -9.95
N GLU A 15 0.25 -29.44 -10.77
CA GLU A 15 -0.39 -28.33 -11.48
C GLU A 15 -1.01 -27.31 -10.52
N TYR A 16 -1.72 -27.78 -9.49
CA TYR A 16 -2.29 -26.93 -8.46
C TYR A 16 -1.21 -26.14 -7.69
N GLU A 17 -0.15 -26.82 -7.22
CA GLU A 17 0.96 -26.17 -6.52
C GLU A 17 1.62 -25.10 -7.40
N LEU A 18 1.78 -25.37 -8.70
CA LEU A 18 2.33 -24.40 -9.65
C LEU A 18 1.46 -23.15 -9.77
N VAL A 19 0.12 -23.32 -9.83
CA VAL A 19 -0.82 -22.18 -9.90
C VAL A 19 -0.74 -21.37 -8.61
N LYS A 20 -0.75 -22.03 -7.45
CA LYS A 20 -0.62 -21.39 -6.15
C LYS A 20 0.68 -20.59 -6.05
N GLN A 21 1.82 -21.23 -6.31
CA GLN A 21 3.13 -20.59 -6.26
C GLN A 21 3.23 -19.38 -7.21
N ARG A 22 2.62 -19.48 -8.41
CA ARG A 22 2.71 -18.42 -9.41
C ARG A 22 1.81 -17.23 -9.09
N TYR A 23 0.54 -17.46 -8.79
CA TYR A 23 -0.47 -16.39 -8.71
C TYR A 23 -0.75 -15.93 -7.28
N LEU A 24 -0.76 -16.84 -6.31
CA LEU A 24 -0.94 -16.48 -4.91
C LEU A 24 0.39 -15.95 -4.35
N GLU A 25 1.35 -16.84 -4.16
CA GLU A 25 2.62 -16.52 -3.47
C GLU A 25 3.49 -15.56 -4.28
N GLY A 26 3.53 -15.71 -5.60
CA GLY A 26 4.32 -14.88 -6.51
C GLY A 26 3.53 -13.72 -7.14
N GLY A 27 2.30 -13.48 -6.71
CA GLY A 27 1.41 -12.47 -7.30
C GLY A 27 0.72 -11.68 -6.21
N VAL A 28 -0.43 -12.17 -5.76
CA VAL A 28 -1.31 -11.48 -4.80
C VAL A 28 -0.57 -11.17 -3.50
N ASP A 29 0.13 -12.14 -2.91
CA ASP A 29 0.80 -11.97 -1.62
C ASP A 29 1.97 -10.98 -1.71
N VAL A 30 2.68 -10.96 -2.84
CA VAL A 30 3.76 -9.98 -3.08
C VAL A 30 3.20 -8.55 -3.11
N VAL A 31 2.12 -8.33 -3.86
CA VAL A 31 1.51 -7.00 -3.99
C VAL A 31 0.88 -6.57 -2.67
N ALA A 32 0.22 -7.49 -1.95
CA ALA A 32 -0.37 -7.22 -0.65
C ALA A 32 0.69 -6.84 0.40
N ALA A 33 1.81 -7.58 0.45
CA ALA A 33 2.91 -7.30 1.37
C ALA A 33 3.58 -5.95 1.05
N GLU A 34 3.77 -5.62 -0.23
CA GLU A 34 4.39 -4.36 -0.64
C GLU A 34 3.52 -3.16 -0.23
N ILE A 35 2.20 -3.20 -0.51
CA ILE A 35 1.30 -2.10 -0.14
C ILE A 35 1.18 -1.95 1.39
N GLU A 36 1.13 -3.06 2.12
CA GLU A 36 1.10 -3.04 3.59
C GLU A 36 2.39 -2.44 4.15
N SER A 37 3.56 -2.83 3.62
CA SER A 37 4.85 -2.29 4.01
C SER A 37 4.92 -0.78 3.80
N VAL A 38 4.58 -0.31 2.60
CA VAL A 38 4.65 1.11 2.23
C VAL A 38 3.71 1.96 3.08
N LEU A 39 2.44 1.56 3.24
CA LEU A 39 1.48 2.29 4.07
C LEU A 39 1.80 2.20 5.57
N GLY A 40 2.42 1.10 6.01
CA GLY A 40 2.94 0.93 7.36
C GLY A 40 4.04 1.92 7.69
N VAL A 41 5.00 2.13 6.79
CA VAL A 41 6.06 3.15 6.94
C VAL A 41 5.46 4.55 7.04
N VAL A 42 4.50 4.91 6.18
CA VAL A 42 3.81 6.20 6.24
C VAL A 42 3.11 6.39 7.57
N SER A 43 2.42 5.36 8.08
CA SER A 43 1.72 5.41 9.36
C SER A 43 2.66 5.57 10.55
N HIS A 44 3.79 4.88 10.55
CA HIS A 44 4.85 5.06 11.55
C HIS A 44 5.41 6.48 11.54
N ASN A 45 5.78 6.97 10.35
CA ASN A 45 6.34 8.31 10.19
C ASN A 45 5.32 9.40 10.55
N TRP A 46 4.04 9.20 10.23
CA TRP A 46 2.95 10.07 10.68
C TRP A 46 2.90 10.15 12.21
N ALA A 47 2.91 9.01 12.90
CA ALA A 47 2.85 8.97 14.36
C ALA A 47 4.07 9.66 14.99
N ARG A 48 5.25 9.47 14.38
CA ARG A 48 6.47 10.17 14.79
C ARG A 48 6.36 11.68 14.59
N CYS A 49 5.93 12.12 13.41
CA CYS A 49 5.79 13.55 13.14
C CYS A 49 4.72 14.20 14.05
N LEU A 50 3.65 13.49 14.37
CA LEU A 50 2.64 13.93 15.33
C LEU A 50 3.26 14.18 16.73
N GLN A 51 4.13 13.28 17.20
CA GLN A 51 4.85 13.45 18.46
C GLN A 51 5.78 14.67 18.41
N VAL A 52 6.52 14.82 17.31
CA VAL A 52 7.42 15.95 17.09
C VAL A 52 6.67 17.28 17.05
N CYS A 53 5.54 17.37 16.34
CA CYS A 53 4.68 18.56 16.30
C CYS A 53 4.19 18.96 17.70
N LYS A 54 3.76 17.99 18.51
CA LYS A 54 3.33 18.24 19.89
C LYS A 54 4.48 18.74 20.75
N SER A 55 5.64 18.09 20.68
CA SER A 55 6.83 18.54 21.40
C SER A 55 7.26 19.96 20.98
N PHE A 56 7.26 20.24 19.69
CA PHE A 56 7.56 21.57 19.13
C PHE A 56 6.61 22.65 19.64
N ARG A 57 5.30 22.35 19.71
CA ARG A 57 4.31 23.24 20.32
C ARG A 57 4.56 23.48 21.80
N ASP A 58 4.77 22.41 22.55
CA ASP A 58 4.73 22.42 24.02
C ASP A 58 6.05 22.97 24.61
N THR A 59 7.18 22.82 23.91
CA THR A 59 8.50 23.27 24.36
C THR A 59 8.96 24.59 23.73
N ALA A 60 8.34 24.99 22.61
CA ALA A 60 8.59 26.24 21.90
C ALA A 60 10.09 26.53 21.70
N GLU A 61 10.62 27.58 22.32
CA GLU A 61 12.02 28.00 22.18
C GLU A 61 13.04 26.98 22.71
N ASN A 62 12.61 26.08 23.60
CA ASN A 62 13.46 25.03 24.16
C ASN A 62 13.39 23.70 23.37
N PHE A 63 12.78 23.71 22.18
CA PHE A 63 12.67 22.51 21.36
C PHE A 63 14.04 22.00 20.88
N ASP A 64 14.32 20.71 21.06
CA ASP A 64 15.54 20.08 20.54
C ASP A 64 15.41 19.80 19.05
N ILE A 65 16.11 20.61 18.25
CA ILE A 65 16.15 20.49 16.77
C ILE A 65 16.61 19.09 16.33
N LYS A 66 17.39 18.37 17.14
CA LYS A 66 17.82 16.99 16.79
C LYS A 66 16.67 15.99 16.74
N GLU A 67 15.53 16.29 17.36
CA GLU A 67 14.34 15.44 17.29
C GLU A 67 13.75 15.37 15.87
N LEU A 68 14.04 16.36 15.02
CA LEU A 68 13.57 16.47 13.63
C LEU A 68 14.18 15.42 12.68
N GLU A 69 15.26 14.75 13.10
CA GLU A 69 15.98 13.76 12.27
C GLU A 69 15.88 12.33 12.83
N ARG A 70 15.29 12.18 14.02
CA ARG A 70 15.26 10.91 14.75
C ARG A 70 13.96 10.15 14.55
N GLY A 71 14.08 8.83 14.42
CA GLY A 71 12.96 7.88 14.53
C GLY A 71 12.07 7.76 13.30
N PHE A 72 12.36 8.50 12.21
CA PHE A 72 11.74 8.30 10.91
C PHE A 72 12.33 7.07 10.22
N LEU A 73 11.48 6.32 9.52
CA LEU A 73 11.85 5.19 8.68
C LEU A 73 12.00 5.64 7.22
N ASP A 74 12.99 5.06 6.54
CA ASP A 74 13.13 5.24 5.10
C ASP A 74 12.03 4.51 4.35
N LEU A 75 11.45 5.19 3.38
CA LEU A 75 10.44 4.63 2.51
C LEU A 75 11.10 4.11 1.22
N ASP A 76 11.16 2.79 1.07
CA ASP A 76 11.61 2.14 -0.17
C ASP A 76 10.43 1.96 -1.14
N ASN A 77 10.36 2.84 -2.14
CA ASN A 77 9.36 2.79 -3.22
C ASN A 77 9.94 2.25 -4.53
N SER A 78 11.11 1.59 -4.49
CA SER A 78 11.81 1.16 -5.70
C SER A 78 11.18 -0.07 -6.36
N LYS A 79 10.41 -0.86 -5.59
CA LYS A 79 9.88 -2.15 -6.04
C LYS A 79 8.44 -2.03 -6.49
N PHE A 80 8.26 -1.76 -7.78
CA PHE A 80 6.93 -1.77 -8.41
C PHE A 80 6.35 -3.17 -8.66
N GLN A 81 7.06 -4.24 -8.30
CA GLN A 81 6.58 -5.64 -8.39
C GLN A 81 5.89 -5.99 -9.72
N GLN A 82 6.41 -5.50 -10.86
CA GLN A 82 5.74 -5.54 -12.17
C GLN A 82 5.28 -6.96 -12.57
N ILE A 83 6.11 -7.97 -12.31
CA ILE A 83 5.77 -9.37 -12.63
C ILE A 83 4.58 -9.86 -11.81
N ALA A 84 4.51 -9.48 -10.52
CA ALA A 84 3.39 -9.84 -9.65
C ALA A 84 2.09 -9.19 -10.15
N HIS A 85 2.15 -7.90 -10.52
CA HIS A 85 1.01 -7.21 -11.11
C HIS A 85 0.56 -7.84 -12.43
N LEU A 86 1.47 -8.15 -13.36
CA LEU A 86 1.10 -8.83 -14.62
C LEU A 86 0.38 -10.17 -14.37
N ARG A 87 0.79 -10.91 -13.33
CA ARG A 87 0.13 -12.17 -12.94
C ARG A 87 -1.29 -11.92 -12.43
N ILE A 88 -1.48 -10.92 -11.57
CA ILE A 88 -2.81 -10.53 -11.07
C ILE A 88 -3.69 -10.03 -12.23
N SER A 89 -3.17 -9.16 -13.10
CA SER A 89 -3.91 -8.65 -14.25
C SER A 89 -4.32 -9.76 -15.21
N SER A 90 -3.48 -10.79 -15.38
CA SER A 90 -3.83 -11.98 -16.18
C SER A 90 -4.94 -12.81 -15.52
N LEU A 91 -4.92 -12.92 -14.18
CA LEU A 91 -5.91 -13.67 -13.40
C LEU A 91 -7.28 -12.98 -13.40
N LEU A 92 -7.28 -11.65 -13.26
CA LEU A 92 -8.49 -10.83 -13.17
C LEU A 92 -8.99 -10.34 -14.54
N GLN A 93 -8.15 -10.37 -15.58
CA GLN A 93 -8.37 -9.70 -16.86
C GLN A 93 -8.71 -8.21 -16.68
N SER A 94 -8.03 -7.56 -15.74
CA SER A 94 -8.24 -6.15 -15.37
C SER A 94 -6.96 -5.54 -14.82
N GLN A 95 -6.72 -4.26 -15.11
CA GLN A 95 -5.58 -3.49 -14.58
C GLN A 95 -5.91 -2.72 -13.29
N VAL A 96 -7.13 -2.85 -12.77
CA VAL A 96 -7.60 -2.05 -11.62
C VAL A 96 -6.67 -2.14 -10.40
N VAL A 97 -6.10 -3.33 -10.13
CA VAL A 97 -5.15 -3.53 -9.03
C VAL A 97 -3.85 -2.76 -9.27
N TRP A 98 -3.31 -2.81 -10.48
CA TRP A 98 -2.08 -2.10 -10.84
C TRP A 98 -2.26 -0.59 -10.73
N ASN A 99 -3.31 -0.05 -11.34
CA ASN A 99 -3.55 1.40 -11.36
C ASN A 99 -3.78 1.93 -9.93
N THR A 100 -4.58 1.21 -9.13
CA THR A 100 -4.81 1.55 -7.72
C THR A 100 -3.53 1.47 -6.90
N PHE A 101 -2.70 0.45 -7.13
CA PHE A 101 -1.41 0.31 -6.45
C PHE A 101 -0.47 1.47 -6.77
N GLN A 102 -0.33 1.86 -8.03
CA GLN A 102 0.49 3.01 -8.41
C GLN A 102 0.02 4.29 -7.72
N SER A 103 -1.29 4.50 -7.65
CA SER A 103 -1.87 5.61 -6.90
C SER A 103 -1.54 5.56 -5.41
N ALA A 104 -1.56 4.37 -4.79
CA ALA A 104 -1.14 4.19 -3.40
C ALA A 104 0.35 4.53 -3.19
N MET A 105 1.22 4.11 -4.11
CA MET A 105 2.65 4.44 -4.05
C MET A 105 2.91 5.94 -4.21
N ALA A 106 2.20 6.60 -5.14
CA ALA A 106 2.32 8.04 -5.36
C ALA A 106 1.88 8.84 -4.12
N TYR A 107 0.75 8.44 -3.51
CA TYR A 107 0.31 8.98 -2.23
C TYR A 107 1.38 8.77 -1.15
N ALA A 108 1.85 7.53 -0.96
CA ALA A 108 2.79 7.22 0.10
C ALA A 108 4.09 8.00 -0.04
N SER A 109 4.62 8.13 -1.26
CA SER A 109 5.79 8.96 -1.55
C SER A 109 5.57 10.42 -1.19
N SER A 110 4.43 10.99 -1.56
CA SER A 110 4.11 12.40 -1.34
C SER A 110 3.87 12.70 0.14
N ALA A 111 3.05 11.87 0.80
CA ALA A 111 2.78 11.96 2.23
C ALA A 111 4.07 11.80 3.04
N ASN A 112 4.90 10.81 2.71
CA ASN A 112 6.15 10.59 3.42
C ASN A 112 7.15 11.74 3.25
N ALA A 113 7.23 12.35 2.06
CA ALA A 113 8.07 13.52 1.83
C ALA A 113 7.61 14.72 2.69
N MET A 114 6.29 14.96 2.75
CA MET A 114 5.73 16.02 3.59
C MET A 114 6.05 15.79 5.08
N ILE A 115 5.84 14.56 5.55
CA ILE A 115 6.02 14.14 6.96
C ILE A 115 7.49 14.18 7.40
N THR A 116 8.40 13.67 6.57
CA THR A 116 9.82 13.45 6.95
C THR A 116 10.75 14.58 6.55
N LYS A 117 10.32 15.45 5.61
CA LYS A 117 11.18 16.52 5.08
C LYS A 117 10.52 17.89 5.22
N GLU A 118 9.37 18.10 4.61
CA GLU A 118 8.80 19.46 4.51
C GLU A 118 8.40 20.04 5.87
N MET A 119 7.66 19.29 6.68
CA MET A 119 7.26 19.73 8.03
C MET A 119 8.47 19.90 8.96
N PRO A 120 9.40 18.94 9.08
CA PRO A 120 10.62 19.12 9.86
C PRO A 120 11.46 20.32 9.41
N GLU A 121 11.62 20.55 8.09
CA GLU A 121 12.38 21.69 7.59
C GLU A 121 11.73 23.02 7.96
N ALA A 122 10.40 23.11 7.88
CA ALA A 122 9.69 24.30 8.29
C ALA A 122 9.90 24.59 9.80
N MET A 123 9.85 23.57 10.67
CA MET A 123 10.19 23.71 12.09
C MET A 123 11.64 24.17 12.29
N ARG A 124 12.58 23.56 11.57
CA ARG A 124 14.01 23.90 11.62
C ARG A 124 14.24 25.37 11.25
N LEU A 125 13.61 25.85 10.19
CA LEU A 125 13.69 27.25 9.76
C LEU A 125 13.15 28.21 10.83
N ARG A 126 12.07 27.82 11.52
CA ARG A 126 11.50 28.62 12.62
C ARG A 126 12.46 28.75 13.80
N CYS A 127 13.12 27.67 14.18
CA CYS A 127 14.08 27.65 15.28
C CYS A 127 15.40 28.36 14.96
N THR A 128 15.86 28.29 13.71
CA THR A 128 17.23 28.71 13.35
C THR A 128 17.33 30.11 12.74
N THR A 129 16.33 30.54 11.98
CA THR A 129 16.46 31.77 11.17
C THR A 129 15.65 32.96 11.69
N GLY A 130 14.67 32.72 12.57
CA GLY A 130 13.73 33.76 13.03
C GLY A 130 12.90 34.41 11.91
N ARG A 131 13.02 33.93 10.65
CA ARG A 131 12.34 34.49 9.47
C ARG A 131 10.85 34.17 9.43
N ILE A 132 10.43 33.18 10.21
CA ILE A 132 9.04 32.78 10.34
C ILE A 132 8.47 33.50 11.56
N ALA A 133 7.63 34.51 11.32
CA ALA A 133 6.98 35.30 12.37
C ALA A 133 5.88 34.53 13.11
N VAL A 134 5.39 33.44 12.54
CA VAL A 134 4.34 32.59 13.13
C VAL A 134 4.84 31.95 14.42
N SER A 135 3.98 31.86 15.44
CA SER A 135 4.32 31.21 16.70
C SER A 135 4.53 29.69 16.52
N HIS A 136 5.32 29.08 17.41
CA HIS A 136 5.50 27.61 17.44
C HIS A 136 4.15 26.89 17.51
N GLY A 137 3.24 27.38 18.36
CA GLY A 137 1.93 26.78 18.54
C GLY A 137 1.04 26.87 17.30
N SER A 138 0.91 28.07 16.70
CA SER A 138 0.10 28.23 15.48
C SER A 138 0.62 27.39 14.31
N MET A 139 1.94 27.28 14.20
CA MET A 139 2.60 26.46 13.18
C MET A 139 2.36 24.97 13.42
N ALA A 140 2.51 24.51 14.67
CA ALA A 140 2.22 23.14 15.06
C ALA A 140 0.75 22.78 14.82
N ASP A 141 -0.19 23.64 15.19
CA ASP A 141 -1.63 23.39 15.03
C ASP A 141 -2.00 23.22 13.54
N THR A 142 -1.40 24.02 12.65
CA THR A 142 -1.57 23.85 11.19
C THR A 142 -0.99 22.53 10.71
N MET A 143 0.21 22.16 11.18
CA MET A 143 0.82 20.87 10.84
C MET A 143 0.00 19.68 11.36
N LEU A 144 -0.60 19.79 12.54
CA LEU A 144 -1.47 18.77 13.12
C LEU A 144 -2.73 18.55 12.27
N VAL A 145 -3.33 19.61 11.74
CA VAL A 145 -4.45 19.52 10.80
C VAL A 145 -4.01 18.80 9.52
N ASN A 146 -2.91 19.22 8.91
CA ASN A 146 -2.38 18.59 7.70
C ASN A 146 -2.03 17.11 7.93
N LEU A 147 -1.43 16.76 9.07
CA LEU A 147 -1.15 15.38 9.44
C LEU A 147 -2.43 14.56 9.58
N GLN A 148 -3.51 15.12 10.12
CA GLN A 148 -4.78 14.43 10.23
C GLN A 148 -5.39 14.17 8.84
N GLU A 149 -5.34 15.14 7.93
CA GLU A 149 -5.80 14.99 6.54
C GLU A 149 -5.01 13.89 5.82
N LEU A 150 -3.67 13.92 5.92
CA LEU A 150 -2.81 12.88 5.35
C LEU A 150 -3.17 11.49 5.89
N HIS A 151 -3.39 11.35 7.19
CA HIS A 151 -3.76 10.06 7.79
C HIS A 151 -5.11 9.56 7.28
N ASN A 152 -6.10 10.45 7.21
CA ASN A 152 -7.43 10.14 6.71
C ASN A 152 -7.38 9.67 5.24
N ASP A 153 -6.59 10.36 4.42
CA ASP A 153 -6.38 10.00 3.01
C ASP A 153 -5.74 8.61 2.86
N GLY A 154 -4.89 8.19 3.79
CA GLY A 154 -4.28 6.87 3.76
C GLY A 154 -5.29 5.73 3.82
N PHE A 155 -6.40 5.91 4.56
CA PHE A 155 -7.45 4.89 4.67
C PHE A 155 -8.20 4.63 3.36
N ARG A 156 -8.12 5.52 2.38
CA ARG A 156 -8.77 5.32 1.07
C ARG A 156 -8.27 4.08 0.34
N TYR A 157 -7.09 3.56 0.69
CA TYR A 157 -6.51 2.34 0.11
C TYR A 157 -6.89 1.05 0.84
N THR A 158 -7.63 1.12 1.95
CA THR A 158 -8.13 -0.05 2.69
C THR A 158 -8.92 -1.03 1.79
N PRO A 159 -9.79 -0.57 0.86
CA PRO A 159 -10.48 -1.47 -0.06
C PRO A 159 -9.51 -2.33 -0.89
N LEU A 160 -8.39 -1.77 -1.37
CA LEU A 160 -7.41 -2.54 -2.15
C LEU A 160 -6.83 -3.71 -1.33
N ILE A 161 -6.40 -3.45 -0.09
CA ILE A 161 -5.87 -4.49 0.82
C ILE A 161 -6.92 -5.57 1.07
N ARG A 162 -8.16 -5.15 1.36
CA ARG A 162 -9.28 -6.08 1.62
C ARG A 162 -9.54 -6.99 0.42
N GLU A 163 -9.57 -6.43 -0.78
CA GLU A 163 -9.84 -7.22 -1.99
C GLU A 163 -8.65 -8.11 -2.37
N LEU A 164 -7.40 -7.69 -2.17
CA LEU A 164 -6.23 -8.58 -2.31
C LEU A 164 -6.32 -9.77 -1.35
N HIS A 165 -6.68 -9.54 -0.09
CA HIS A 165 -6.89 -10.63 0.87
C HIS A 165 -8.05 -11.55 0.49
N ALA A 166 -9.15 -11.00 -0.06
CA ALA A 166 -10.25 -11.81 -0.59
C ALA A 166 -9.79 -12.68 -1.77
N LEU A 167 -8.99 -12.12 -2.68
CA LEU A 167 -8.42 -12.83 -3.81
C LEU A 167 -7.46 -13.95 -3.36
N SER A 168 -6.61 -13.71 -2.35
CA SER A 168 -5.76 -14.76 -1.77
C SER A 168 -6.60 -15.93 -1.25
N ARG A 169 -7.66 -15.66 -0.48
CA ARG A 169 -8.55 -16.70 0.05
C ARG A 169 -9.24 -17.52 -1.04
N MET A 170 -9.64 -16.89 -2.16
CA MET A 170 -10.20 -17.60 -3.31
C MET A 170 -9.18 -18.56 -3.94
N LEU A 171 -7.91 -18.13 -4.06
CA LEU A 171 -6.84 -18.97 -4.60
C LEU A 171 -6.42 -20.10 -3.65
N GLU A 172 -6.50 -19.89 -2.35
CA GLU A 172 -6.21 -20.90 -1.33
C GLU A 172 -7.26 -22.00 -1.28
N ALA A 173 -8.54 -21.63 -1.31
CA ALA A 173 -9.66 -22.56 -1.18
C ALA A 173 -9.78 -23.50 -2.38
N GLU A 174 -9.19 -23.14 -3.53
CA GLU A 174 -9.48 -23.80 -4.79
C GLU A 174 -8.31 -24.56 -5.40
N LYS A 175 -8.59 -25.80 -5.83
CA LYS A 175 -7.64 -26.59 -6.63
C LYS A 175 -7.66 -26.17 -8.10
N LEU A 176 -7.24 -24.95 -8.38
CA LEU A 176 -7.15 -24.40 -9.73
C LEU A 176 -6.15 -25.15 -10.59
N LYS A 177 -6.52 -25.33 -11.85
CA LYS A 177 -5.66 -25.86 -12.93
C LYS A 177 -5.26 -24.72 -13.84
N LEU A 178 -4.19 -24.89 -14.62
CA LEU A 178 -3.70 -23.83 -15.54
C LEU A 178 -4.78 -23.40 -16.53
N LYS A 179 -5.58 -24.34 -17.06
CA LYS A 179 -6.70 -24.02 -17.97
C LYS A 179 -7.81 -23.22 -17.29
N ALA A 180 -8.02 -23.42 -15.99
CA ALA A 180 -9.06 -22.73 -15.22
C ALA A 180 -8.67 -21.30 -14.85
N VAL A 181 -7.37 -20.96 -14.88
CA VAL A 181 -6.89 -19.59 -14.64
C VAL A 181 -7.47 -18.61 -15.67
N ALA A 182 -7.54 -19.00 -16.94
CA ALA A 182 -8.07 -18.14 -18.00
C ALA A 182 -9.57 -17.83 -17.83
N GLN A 183 -10.30 -18.68 -17.09
CA GLN A 183 -11.72 -18.51 -16.78
C GLN A 183 -11.94 -18.04 -15.35
N PHE A 184 -10.88 -17.71 -14.61
CA PHE A 184 -11.01 -17.29 -13.22
C PHE A 184 -11.74 -15.93 -13.13
N SER A 185 -11.45 -15.01 -14.04
CA SER A 185 -12.11 -13.71 -14.15
C SER A 185 -13.63 -13.80 -14.41
N THR A 186 -14.13 -14.92 -14.98
CA THR A 186 -15.55 -15.08 -15.29
C THR A 186 -16.39 -15.50 -14.09
N ARG A 187 -15.76 -15.73 -12.94
CA ARG A 187 -16.45 -16.15 -11.73
C ARG A 187 -17.21 -14.97 -11.12
N PRO A 188 -18.46 -15.15 -10.66
CA PRO A 188 -19.23 -14.05 -10.08
C PRO A 188 -18.50 -13.36 -8.94
N GLU A 189 -17.85 -14.11 -8.05
CA GLU A 189 -17.12 -13.56 -6.90
C GLU A 189 -15.95 -12.66 -7.32
N VAL A 190 -15.25 -13.03 -8.39
CA VAL A 190 -14.12 -12.28 -8.95
C VAL A 190 -14.62 -11.02 -9.67
N GLN A 191 -15.72 -11.13 -10.42
CA GLN A 191 -16.36 -9.97 -11.05
C GLN A 191 -16.84 -8.95 -10.01
N HIS A 192 -17.50 -9.41 -8.93
CA HIS A 192 -17.91 -8.53 -7.85
C HIS A 192 -16.72 -7.87 -7.14
N LEU A 193 -15.59 -8.57 -7.01
CA LEU A 193 -14.35 -8.00 -6.46
C LEU A 193 -13.82 -6.86 -7.35
N ILE A 194 -13.73 -7.11 -8.65
CA ILE A 194 -13.29 -6.10 -9.62
C ILE A 194 -14.22 -4.88 -9.57
N GLU A 195 -15.53 -5.10 -9.49
CA GLU A 195 -16.52 -4.02 -9.42
C GLU A 195 -16.41 -3.21 -8.13
N ARG A 196 -16.16 -3.87 -6.98
CA ARG A 196 -15.90 -3.16 -5.72
C ARG A 196 -14.64 -2.30 -5.80
N LEU A 197 -13.59 -2.77 -6.45
CA LEU A 197 -12.38 -1.97 -6.68
C LEU A 197 -12.67 -0.77 -7.60
N ARG A 198 -13.39 -0.98 -8.70
CA ARG A 198 -13.79 0.11 -9.61
C ARG A 198 -14.62 1.17 -8.92
N THR A 199 -15.60 0.75 -8.14
CA THR A 199 -16.45 1.66 -7.37
C THR A 199 -15.64 2.44 -6.34
N ALA A 200 -14.66 1.81 -5.68
CA ALA A 200 -13.79 2.46 -4.71
C ALA A 200 -12.76 3.40 -5.35
N PHE A 201 -12.38 3.14 -6.61
CA PHE A 201 -11.31 3.86 -7.32
C PHE A 201 -11.72 4.23 -8.76
N PRO A 202 -12.75 5.09 -8.94
CA PRO A 202 -13.33 5.37 -10.25
C PRO A 202 -12.36 6.06 -11.22
N ASP A 203 -11.44 6.87 -10.70
CA ASP A 203 -10.49 7.66 -11.53
C ASP A 203 -9.39 6.81 -12.17
N GLN A 204 -9.31 5.52 -11.83
CA GLN A 204 -8.20 4.64 -12.22
C GLN A 204 -8.47 3.85 -13.51
N GLU A 205 -9.64 3.96 -14.15
CA GLU A 205 -9.92 3.29 -15.43
C GLU A 205 -9.47 4.08 -16.67
N ASN A 206 -9.34 5.40 -16.57
CA ASN A 206 -9.12 6.29 -17.71
C ASN A 206 -7.70 6.25 -18.33
N TYR A 207 -6.82 5.38 -17.82
CA TYR A 207 -5.44 5.23 -18.30
C TYR A 207 -5.17 3.87 -18.97
N SER A 208 -6.23 3.17 -19.40
CA SER A 208 -6.14 1.87 -20.07
C SER A 208 -5.99 2.00 -21.59
#